data_AF-A0A4R2P452-F1
#
_entry.id   AF-A0A4R2P452-F1
#
_cell.length_a   1.000
_cell.length_b   1.000
_cell.length_c   1.000
_cell.angle_alpha   90.00
_cell.angle_beta   90.00
_cell.angle_gamma   90.00
#
_symmetry.space_group_name_H-M   'P 1'
#
loop_
_entity.id
_entity.type
_entity.pdbx_description
1 polymer ?
#
loop_
_entity_poly.entity_id
_entity_poly.type
_entity_poly.pdbx_seq_one_letter_code
_entity_poly.pdbx_strand_id
1 'polypeptide(L)' 'MTQAEKIIEAFGGISPMARRLGHRHASTVQGWKERGFIPVRRHVEVLTAAREHGIPLQPEDFFLDKDRAA' A
#
# COMPACT_ATOMS: atom_id res chain seq x y z
N MET A 1 -7.74 -6.44 -9.46
CA MET A 1 -6.81 -5.51 -8.78
C MET A 1 -7.00 -5.69 -7.28
N THR A 2 -5.94 -6.07 -6.58
CA THR A 2 -5.95 -6.34 -5.13
C THR A 2 -5.86 -5.04 -4.32
N GLN A 3 -6.11 -5.13 -3.02
CA GLN A 3 -5.90 -4.02 -2.09
C GLN A 3 -4.49 -3.43 -2.22
N ALA A 4 -3.45 -4.27 -2.19
CA ALA A 4 -2.07 -3.79 -2.30
C ALA A 4 -1.84 -3.09 -3.65
N GLU A 5 -2.38 -3.62 -4.75
CA GLU A 5 -2.21 -3.01 -6.07
C GLU A 5 -2.82 -1.60 -6.14
N LYS A 6 -4.05 -1.41 -5.64
CA LYS A 6 -4.71 -0.08 -5.61
C LYS A 6 -3.87 0.94 -4.85
N ILE A 7 -3.40 0.56 -3.66
CA ILE A 7 -2.59 1.43 -2.81
C ILE A 7 -1.24 1.71 -3.48
N ILE A 8 -0.56 0.68 -3.99
CA ILE A 8 0.74 0.85 -4.68
C ILE A 8 0.61 1.78 -5.88
N GLU A 9 -0.48 1.68 -6.66
CA GLU A 9 -0.77 2.57 -7.78
C GLU A 9 -1.01 4.01 -7.34
N ALA A 10 -1.70 4.24 -6.22
CA ALA A 10 -1.86 5.59 -5.65
C ALA A 10 -0.51 6.24 -5.28
N PHE A 11 0.48 5.43 -4.91
CA PHE A 11 1.85 5.89 -4.70
C PHE A 11 2.67 6.06 -6.00
N GLY A 12 2.12 5.70 -7.17
CA GLY A 12 2.82 5.75 -8.46
C GLY A 12 3.66 4.50 -8.77
N GLY A 13 3.41 3.39 -8.06
CA GLY A 13 4.08 2.10 -8.27
C GLY A 13 4.99 1.68 -7.11
N ILE A 14 5.59 0.50 -7.24
CA ILE A 14 6.38 -0.15 -6.18
C ILE A 14 7.57 0.73 -5.74
N SER A 15 8.39 1.20 -6.70
CA SER A 15 9.60 1.96 -6.39
C SER A 15 9.31 3.34 -5.78
N PRO A 16 8.36 4.15 -6.32
CA PRO A 16 7.94 5.39 -5.66
C PRO A 16 7.38 5.18 -4.26
N MET A 17 6.54 4.16 -4.04
CA MET A 17 6.01 3.83 -2.71
C MET A 17 7.15 3.51 -1.73
N ALA A 18 8.06 2.62 -2.10
CA ALA A 18 9.18 2.23 -1.23
C ALA A 18 10.03 3.43 -0.80
N ARG A 19 10.32 4.35 -1.73
CA ARG A 19 11.07 5.58 -1.44
C ARG A 19 10.33 6.50 -0.47
N ARG A 20 9.02 6.71 -0.69
CA ARG A 20 8.16 7.53 0.18
C ARG A 20 7.99 6.94 1.59
N LEU A 21 8.07 5.62 1.72
CA LEU A 21 8.09 4.93 3.01
C LEU A 21 9.47 4.91 3.67
N GLY A 22 10.50 5.48 3.05
CA GLY A 22 11.88 5.43 3.55
C GLY A 22 12.52 4.04 3.50
N HIS A 23 11.97 3.10 2.74
CA HIS A 23 12.55 1.77 2.60
C HIS A 23 13.78 1.82 1.70
N ARG A 24 14.89 1.23 2.15
CA ARG A 24 16.12 1.11 1.34
C ARG A 24 15.93 0.24 0.09
N HIS A 25 15.01 -0.72 0.14
CA HIS A 25 14.73 -1.66 -0.97
C HIS A 25 13.23 -1.79 -1.24
N ALA A 26 12.88 -2.04 -2.50
CA ALA A 26 11.51 -2.20 -2.96
C ALA A 26 10.89 -3.58 -2.64
N SER A 27 11.67 -4.54 -2.13
CA SER A 27 11.24 -5.92 -1.88
C SER A 27 10.09 -6.04 -0.88
N THR A 28 10.00 -5.13 0.11
CA THR A 28 8.89 -5.09 1.05
C THR A 28 7.56 -4.80 0.34
N VAL A 29 7.55 -3.78 -0.51
CA VAL A 29 6.36 -3.37 -1.28
C VAL A 29 6.04 -4.40 -2.36
N GLN A 30 7.05 -4.96 -3.02
CA GLN A 30 6.88 -6.07 -3.96
C GLN A 30 6.21 -7.27 -3.28
N GLY A 31 6.65 -7.63 -2.07
CA GLY A 31 6.01 -8.71 -1.31
C GLY A 31 4.55 -8.40 -0.93
N TRP A 32 4.18 -7.13 -0.70
CA TRP A 32 2.76 -6.76 -0.51
C TRP A 32 1.94 -6.99 -1.77
N LYS A 33 2.47 -6.61 -2.94
CA LYS A 33 1.83 -6.87 -4.23
C LYS A 33 1.61 -8.37 -4.46
N GLU A 34 2.65 -9.18 -4.26
CA GLU A 34 2.58 -10.64 -4.45
C GLU A 34 1.54 -11.31 -3.53
N ARG A 35 1.40 -10.81 -2.28
CA ARG A 35 0.36 -11.29 -1.34
C ARG A 35 -1.02 -10.70 -1.63
N GLY A 36 -1.09 -9.58 -2.34
CA GLY A 36 -2.31 -8.82 -2.63
C GLY A 36 -2.82 -7.95 -1.49
N PHE A 37 -2.07 -7.81 -0.40
CA PHE A 37 -2.48 -6.97 0.74
C PHE A 37 -1.29 -6.39 1.51
N ILE A 38 -1.53 -5.26 2.17
CA ILE A 38 -0.57 -4.62 3.07
C ILE A 38 -0.89 -5.06 4.50
N PRO A 39 0.07 -5.64 5.26
CA PRO A 39 -0.18 -6.07 6.64
C PRO A 39 -0.64 -4.93 7.55
N VAL A 40 -1.58 -5.19 8.47
CA VAL A 40 -2.19 -4.20 9.37
C VAL A 40 -1.15 -3.34 10.11
N ARG A 41 -0.06 -3.95 10.59
CA ARG A 41 1.05 -3.25 11.26
C ARG A 41 1.72 -2.16 10.41
N ARG A 42 1.50 -2.15 9.09
CA ARG A 42 2.03 -1.18 8.14
C ARG A 42 1.00 -0.12 7.73
N HIS A 43 -0.27 -0.25 8.11
CA HIS A 43 -1.32 0.69 7.70
C HIS A 43 -1.03 2.11 8.17
N VAL A 44 -0.64 2.27 9.45
CA VAL A 44 -0.29 3.59 10.01
C VAL A 44 0.90 4.22 9.28
N GLU A 45 1.93 3.42 8.97
CA GLU A 45 3.12 3.88 8.23
C GLU A 45 2.73 4.38 6.82
N VAL A 46 1.92 3.60 6.10
CA VAL A 46 1.48 3.95 4.74
C VAL A 46 0.55 5.15 4.73
N LEU A 47 -0.41 5.23 5.66
CA LEU A 47 -1.30 6.38 5.79
C LEU A 47 -0.54 7.66 6.14
N THR A 48 0.48 7.57 6.99
CA THR A 48 1.33 8.71 7.35
C THR A 48 2.08 9.22 6.13
N ALA A 49 2.78 8.33 5.40
CA ALA A 49 3.47 8.70 4.18
C ALA A 49 2.52 9.26 3.10
N ALA A 50 1.31 8.70 3.00
CA ALA A 50 0.29 9.21 2.09
C ALA A 50 -0.07 10.66 2.39
N ARG A 51 -0.32 10.99 3.67
CA ARG A 51 -0.62 12.35 4.12
C ARG A 51 0.54 13.31 3.88
N GLU A 52 1.77 12.90 4.20
CA GLU A 52 2.98 13.71 3.98
C GLU A 52 3.23 14.05 2.51
N HIS A 53 2.80 13.17 1.59
CA HIS A 53 2.99 13.32 0.15
C HIS A 53 1.72 13.75 -0.61
N GLY A 54 0.64 14.10 0.10
CA GLY A 54 -0.61 14.56 -0.53
C GLY A 54 -1.34 13.48 -1.34
N ILE A 55 -1.15 12.21 -1.01
CA ILE A 55 -1.82 11.07 -1.66
C ILE A 55 -3.17 10.85 -0.94
N PRO A 56 -4.30 10.86 -1.67
CA PRO A 56 -5.63 10.76 -1.06
C PRO A 56 -5.97 9.31 -0.69
N LEU A 57 -5.29 8.77 0.33
CA LEU A 57 -5.61 7.47 0.92
C LEU A 57 -6.34 7.64 2.25
N GLN A 58 -7.32 6.76 2.46
CA GLN A 58 -8.12 6.66 3.66
C GLN A 58 -7.99 5.26 4.29
N PRO A 59 -8.32 5.09 5.58
CA PRO A 59 -8.31 3.78 6.22
C PRO A 59 -9.13 2.71 5.47
N GLU A 60 -10.21 3.12 4.80
CA GLU A 60 -11.11 2.24 4.05
C GLU A 60 -10.42 1.55 2.85
N ASP A 61 -9.38 2.18 2.29
CA ASP A 61 -8.60 1.60 1.19
C ASP A 61 -7.83 0.33 1.61
N PHE A 62 -7.66 0.12 2.92
CA PHE A 62 -7.01 -1.05 3.50
C PHE A 62 -7.98 -2.16 3.89
N PHE A 63 -9.27 -2.03 3.57
CA PHE A 63 -10.17 -3.17 3.62
C PHE A 63 -9.98 -4.02 2.36
N LEU A 64 -9.96 -5.34 2.54
CA LEU A 64 -9.91 -6.25 1.40
C LEU A 64 -11.24 -6.14 0.65
N ASP A 65 -11.20 -6.17 -0.68
CA ASP A 65 -12.41 -6.25 -1.49
C ASP A 65 -13.27 -7.41 -0.98
N LYS A 66 -14.54 -7.12 -0.67
CA LYS A 66 -15.50 -8.02 -0.02
C LYS A 66 -15.78 -9.32 -0.80
N ASP A 67 -15.28 -9.43 -2.04
CA ASP A 67 -15.61 -10.50 -2.97
C ASP A 67 -14.58 -11.65 -3.03
N ARG A 68 -13.52 -11.63 -2.20
CA ARG A 68 -12.57 -12.75 -2.13
C ARG A 68 -12.98 -13.86 -1.16
N ALA A 69 -14.22 -13.80 -0.66
CA ALA A 69 -14.88 -14.87 0.09
C ALA A 69 -15.97 -15.50 -0.79
N ALA A 70 -15.55 -16.19 -1.85
CA ALA A 70 -16.37 -17.11 -2.63
C ALA A 70 -15.49 -18.29 -3.07
#